data_AF-A0A932VYT7-F1
#
_entry.id   AF-A0A932VYT7-F1
#
_cell.length_a   1.000
_cell.length_b   1.000
_cell.length_c   1.000
_cell.angle_alpha   90.00
_cell.angle_beta   90.00
_cell.angle_gamma   90.00
#
_symmetry.space_group_name_H-M   'P 1'
#
loop_
_entity.id
_entity.type
_entity.pdbx_description
1 polymer ?
#
loop_
_entity_poly.entity_id
_entity_poly.type
_entity_poly.pdbx_seq_one_letter_code
_entity_poly.pdbx_strand_id
1 'polypeptide(L)'
;MSKWFLISILILSLGFVVGHAQSLADLAKAERERQKKLKSNPVTRTKVITERDLRKTNSAAQRNGMSADPKESSDDRNRSDLLSKPSLSTGLTDHNGRNESYWRQRKATLQKELDQVEQGIKEIDDFLGRHHATYTLQSLAPMKNKREEKAKQAEAIRQKMKELEDEARRAGAPPAWLR
;
A
#
# COMPACT_ATOMS: atom_id res chain seq x y z
N MET A 1 48.46 26.53 8.05
CA MET A 1 46.98 26.52 8.15
C MET A 1 46.62 25.89 9.49
N SER A 2 46.00 26.67 10.36
CA SER A 2 45.93 26.44 11.81
C SER A 2 44.94 25.32 12.18
N LYS A 3 45.40 24.37 13.01
CA LYS A 3 44.66 23.22 13.54
C LYS A 3 43.45 23.57 14.44
N TRP A 4 43.18 24.86 14.62
CA TRP A 4 42.09 25.39 15.44
C TRP A 4 40.76 25.51 14.68
N PHE A 5 40.75 25.39 13.35
CA PHE A 5 39.52 25.52 12.56
C PHE A 5 38.66 24.23 12.50
N LEU A 6 39.23 23.06 12.84
CA LEU A 6 38.51 21.79 12.75
C LEU A 6 37.65 21.46 13.99
N ILE A 7 37.86 22.15 15.12
CA ILE A 7 37.11 21.89 16.37
C ILE A 7 35.77 22.66 16.40
N SER A 8 35.67 23.82 15.75
CA SER A 8 34.43 24.62 15.74
C SER A 8 33.29 24.00 14.93
N ILE A 9 33.56 23.11 13.98
CA ILE A 9 32.52 22.48 13.14
C ILE A 9 31.85 21.30 13.87
N LEU A 10 32.49 20.71 14.89
CA LEU A 10 31.94 19.57 15.62
C LEU A 10 30.89 19.97 16.67
N ILE A 11 30.94 21.19 17.20
CA ILE A 11 30.05 21.63 18.29
C ILE A 11 28.71 22.20 17.77
N LEU A 12 28.63 22.59 16.49
CA LEU A 12 27.42 23.17 15.89
C LEU A 12 26.47 22.13 15.25
N SER A 13 26.42 20.91 15.79
CA SER A 13 25.53 19.84 15.28
C SER A 13 24.63 19.21 16.35
N LEU A 14 24.68 19.68 17.60
CA LEU A 14 24.00 19.04 18.73
C LEU A 14 22.69 19.69 19.21
N GLY A 15 22.14 20.69 18.53
CA GLY A 15 20.99 21.41 19.06
C GLY A 15 19.97 21.80 18.01
N PHE A 16 19.11 20.87 17.60
CA PHE A 16 17.72 21.17 17.19
C PHE A 16 16.91 19.86 17.02
N VAL A 17 16.58 19.21 18.13
CA VAL A 17 15.45 18.27 18.19
C VAL A 17 14.58 18.67 19.38
N VAL A 18 13.87 19.79 19.24
CA VAL A 18 12.70 20.06 20.06
C VAL A 18 11.53 19.33 19.39
N GLY A 19 11.46 18.02 19.66
CA GLY A 19 10.29 17.22 19.33
C GLY A 19 9.09 17.80 20.06
N HIS A 20 8.07 18.21 19.31
CA HIS A 20 6.77 18.53 19.86
C HIS A 20 6.19 17.22 20.43
N ALA A 21 6.34 17.04 21.74
CA ALA A 21 5.60 16.02 22.48
C ALA A 21 4.11 16.41 22.42
N GLN A 22 3.42 15.98 21.36
CA GLN A 22 1.96 16.07 21.29
C GLN A 22 1.40 15.18 22.40
N SER A 23 0.95 15.85 23.46
CA SER A 23 0.39 15.25 24.66
C SER A 23 -0.76 14.32 24.30
N LEU A 24 -0.78 13.11 24.88
CA LEU A 24 -1.88 12.16 24.78
C LEU A 24 -3.24 12.78 25.20
N ALA A 25 -3.20 13.86 26.00
CA ALA A 25 -4.39 14.61 26.39
C ALA A 25 -5.09 15.30 25.20
N ASP A 26 -4.33 15.79 24.21
CA ASP A 26 -4.89 16.46 23.03
C ASP A 26 -5.57 15.45 22.10
N LEU A 27 -5.04 14.23 22.02
CA LEU A 27 -5.62 13.15 21.23
C LEU A 27 -6.97 12.68 21.82
N ALA A 28 -7.07 12.58 23.15
CA ALA A 28 -8.32 12.24 23.82
C ALA A 28 -9.41 13.32 23.68
N LYS A 29 -9.01 14.60 23.58
CA LYS A 29 -9.94 15.73 23.37
C LYS A 29 -10.45 15.77 21.92
N ALA A 30 -9.57 15.53 20.95
CA ALA A 30 -9.92 15.46 19.53
C ALA A 30 -10.91 14.31 19.23
N GLU A 31 -10.74 13.15 19.85
CA GLU A 31 -11.64 12.00 19.65
C GLU A 31 -13.05 12.27 20.22
N ARG A 32 -13.14 12.91 21.40
CA ARG A 32 -14.43 13.31 21.98
C ARG A 32 -15.17 14.35 21.13
N GLU A 33 -14.46 15.27 20.49
CA GLU A 33 -15.09 16.24 19.57
C GLU A 33 -15.59 15.57 18.29
N ARG A 34 -14.87 14.57 17.77
CA ARG A 34 -15.30 13.82 16.58
C ARG A 34 -16.59 13.04 16.84
N GLN A 35 -16.71 12.42 18.01
CA GLN A 35 -17.93 11.70 18.40
C GLN A 35 -19.14 12.62 18.63
N LYS A 36 -18.93 13.84 19.13
CA LYS A 36 -20.02 14.82 19.28
C LYS A 36 -20.57 15.28 17.92
N LYS A 37 -19.70 15.49 16.92
CA LYS A 37 -20.12 15.87 15.56
C LYS A 37 -20.93 14.78 14.84
N LEU A 38 -20.69 13.50 15.16
CA LEU A 38 -21.47 12.38 14.61
C LEU A 38 -22.84 12.23 15.28
N LYS A 39 -22.97 12.60 16.56
CA LYS A 39 -24.26 12.53 17.27
C LYS A 39 -25.18 13.71 16.98
N SER A 40 -24.66 14.86 16.57
CA SER A 40 -25.45 16.06 16.29
C SER A 40 -25.90 16.20 14.83
N ASN A 41 -25.44 15.34 13.93
CA ASN A 41 -25.82 15.35 12.52
C ASN A 41 -26.42 13.99 12.13
N PRO A 42 -27.75 13.78 12.29
CA PRO A 42 -28.42 12.65 11.67
C PRO A 42 -28.40 12.90 10.15
N VAL A 43 -27.33 12.45 9.50
CA VAL A 43 -27.19 12.46 8.04
C VAL A 43 -28.35 11.67 7.45
N THR A 44 -29.33 12.45 6.99
CA THR A 44 -30.34 12.17 5.95
C THR A 44 -30.39 10.72 5.46
N ARG A 45 -31.48 10.05 5.84
CA ARG A 45 -32.10 8.87 5.22
C ARG A 45 -31.46 8.50 3.88
N THR A 46 -30.70 7.42 3.89
CA THR A 46 -30.31 6.64 2.72
C THR A 46 -31.55 6.33 1.89
N LYS A 47 -31.73 7.04 0.78
CA LYS A 47 -32.84 6.79 -0.15
C LYS A 47 -32.50 5.51 -0.91
N VAL A 48 -33.12 4.41 -0.51
CA VAL A 48 -33.00 3.11 -1.18
C VAL A 48 -33.61 3.25 -2.57
N ILE A 49 -32.77 3.27 -3.60
CA ILE A 49 -33.21 3.21 -5.00
C ILE A 49 -33.69 1.78 -5.24
N THR A 50 -34.95 1.65 -5.64
CA THR A 50 -35.57 0.34 -5.89
C THR A 50 -35.54 0.01 -7.38
N GLU A 51 -35.64 -1.28 -7.74
CA GLU A 51 -35.72 -1.78 -9.12
C GLU A 51 -36.77 -1.04 -9.99
N ARG A 52 -37.80 -0.50 -9.34
CA ARG A 52 -38.88 0.28 -9.98
C ARG A 52 -38.41 1.63 -10.52
N ASP A 53 -37.36 2.22 -9.92
CA ASP A 53 -36.76 3.49 -10.37
C ASP A 53 -35.85 3.29 -11.60
N LEU A 54 -35.21 2.12 -11.72
CA LEU A 54 -34.35 1.75 -12.86
C LEU A 54 -35.15 1.46 -14.15
N ARG A 55 -36.36 0.91 -14.04
CA ARG A 55 -37.20 0.60 -15.21
C ARG A 55 -37.76 1.84 -15.91
N LYS A 56 -37.87 2.97 -15.22
CA LYS A 56 -38.46 4.20 -15.77
C LYS A 56 -37.52 4.96 -16.69
N THR A 57 -36.20 4.81 -16.54
CA THR A 57 -35.19 5.50 -17.36
C THR A 57 -34.87 4.76 -18.66
N ASN A 58 -34.98 3.42 -18.68
CA ASN A 58 -34.69 2.62 -19.88
C ASN A 58 -35.78 2.65 -20.96
N SER A 59 -37.00 3.10 -20.65
CA SER A 59 -38.10 3.13 -21.63
C SER A 59 -38.14 4.41 -22.48
N ALA A 60 -37.30 5.41 -22.19
CA ALA A 60 -37.30 6.70 -22.89
C ALA A 60 -36.17 6.87 -23.92
N ALA A 61 -35.20 5.95 -23.98
CA ALA A 61 -33.98 6.12 -24.79
C ALA A 61 -34.02 5.44 -26.18
N GLN A 62 -35.13 4.82 -26.58
CA GLN A 62 -35.18 3.92 -27.75
C GLN A 62 -36.14 4.36 -28.86
N ARG A 63 -36.22 5.66 -29.13
CA ARG A 63 -36.82 6.22 -30.36
C ARG A 63 -36.05 7.46 -30.78
N ASN A 64 -35.00 7.28 -31.58
CA ASN A 64 -34.52 8.18 -32.65
C ASN A 64 -33.17 7.66 -33.15
N GLY A 65 -33.15 7.11 -34.37
CA GLY A 65 -31.94 6.61 -35.01
C GLY A 65 -32.19 6.38 -36.49
N MET A 66 -32.17 7.49 -37.23
CA MET A 66 -32.35 7.63 -38.67
C MET A 66 -31.38 6.73 -39.45
N SER A 67 -31.89 6.01 -40.45
CA SER A 67 -31.09 5.34 -41.49
C SER A 67 -30.29 6.35 -42.31
N ALA A 68 -28.99 6.11 -42.44
CA ALA A 68 -28.19 6.56 -43.57
C ALA A 68 -26.99 5.61 -43.75
N ASP A 69 -26.95 4.95 -44.89
CA ASP A 69 -25.76 4.47 -45.61
C ASP A 69 -25.84 5.19 -47.00
N PRO A 70 -24.78 5.37 -47.82
CA PRO A 70 -23.49 4.67 -47.80
C PRO A 70 -22.22 5.49 -48.16
N LYS A 71 -21.08 4.77 -48.14
CA LYS A 71 -19.97 4.72 -49.13
C LYS A 71 -18.55 5.20 -48.75
N GLU A 72 -17.63 4.24 -48.92
CA GLU A 72 -16.37 4.26 -49.72
C GLU A 72 -15.02 4.75 -49.13
N SER A 73 -14.10 3.76 -49.05
CA SER A 73 -12.66 3.72 -49.35
C SER A 73 -11.69 4.81 -48.87
N SER A 74 -10.62 4.38 -48.20
CA SER A 74 -9.28 4.31 -48.82
C SER A 74 -8.26 3.64 -47.89
N ASP A 75 -7.47 2.73 -48.47
CA ASP A 75 -6.14 2.29 -48.05
C ASP A 75 -5.27 3.42 -47.50
N ASP A 76 -4.39 3.14 -46.52
CA ASP A 76 -2.98 2.83 -46.80
C ASP A 76 -2.14 2.78 -45.49
N ARG A 77 -1.33 1.72 -45.38
CA ARG A 77 -0.03 1.59 -44.66
C ARG A 77 0.15 2.18 -43.26
N ASN A 78 0.36 1.31 -42.27
CA ASN A 78 1.57 1.39 -41.43
C ASN A 78 1.87 0.12 -40.60
N ARG A 79 3.10 -0.41 -40.79
CA ARG A 79 3.94 -1.12 -39.81
C ARG A 79 3.29 -2.17 -38.88
N SER A 80 3.28 -3.41 -39.35
CA SER A 80 3.43 -4.58 -38.47
C SER A 80 4.93 -4.90 -38.35
N ASP A 81 5.47 -4.67 -37.16
CA ASP A 81 6.53 -5.44 -36.48
C ASP A 81 7.31 -4.53 -35.52
N LEU A 82 6.61 -4.07 -34.50
CA LEU A 82 7.22 -3.91 -33.19
C LEU A 82 6.96 -5.20 -32.44
N LEU A 83 8.05 -5.96 -32.22
CA LEU A 83 8.12 -7.03 -31.24
C LEU A 83 7.36 -6.61 -29.97
N SER A 84 6.37 -7.43 -29.62
CA SER A 84 5.48 -7.25 -28.48
C SER A 84 6.26 -7.19 -27.17
N LYS A 85 6.61 -5.98 -26.75
CA LYS A 85 6.81 -5.66 -25.33
C LYS A 85 5.42 -5.69 -24.70
N PRO A 86 5.20 -6.34 -23.55
CA PRO A 86 3.87 -6.37 -22.93
C PRO A 86 3.44 -4.93 -22.71
N SER A 87 2.24 -4.59 -23.19
CA SER A 87 1.69 -3.24 -23.07
C SER A 87 1.64 -2.87 -21.59
N LEU A 88 2.64 -2.12 -21.13
CA LEU A 88 2.51 -1.29 -19.96
C LEU A 88 1.31 -0.40 -20.25
N SER A 89 0.29 -0.52 -19.42
CA SER A 89 -0.95 0.25 -19.48
C SER A 89 -0.62 1.71 -19.75
N THR A 90 -0.84 2.14 -20.99
CA THR A 90 -0.76 3.55 -21.31
C THR A 90 -1.98 4.19 -20.67
N GLY A 91 -1.77 4.90 -19.57
CA GLY A 91 -2.61 6.01 -19.17
C GLY A 91 -3.38 5.90 -17.85
N LEU A 92 -3.28 4.82 -17.07
CA LEU A 92 -3.90 4.80 -15.74
C LEU A 92 -2.83 5.01 -14.66
N THR A 93 -2.84 6.20 -14.09
CA THR A 93 -2.02 6.60 -12.95
C THR A 93 -2.92 6.93 -11.77
N ASP A 94 -2.39 6.75 -10.57
CA ASP A 94 -3.04 7.22 -9.35
C ASP A 94 -3.03 8.77 -9.26
N HIS A 95 -3.65 9.33 -8.22
CA HIS A 95 -3.68 10.78 -7.97
C HIS A 95 -2.29 11.39 -7.73
N ASN A 96 -1.27 10.55 -7.51
CA ASN A 96 0.11 10.93 -7.27
C ASN A 96 1.00 10.69 -8.51
N GLY A 97 0.41 10.33 -9.66
CA GLY A 97 1.14 10.06 -10.90
C GLY A 97 1.88 8.72 -10.95
N ARG A 98 1.65 7.81 -10.00
CA ARG A 98 2.28 6.48 -9.96
C ARG A 98 1.44 5.50 -10.77
N ASN A 99 2.12 4.63 -11.51
CA ASN A 99 1.47 3.62 -12.34
C ASN A 99 1.36 2.27 -11.60
N GLU A 100 0.68 1.31 -12.24
CA GLU A 100 0.56 -0.05 -11.73
C GLU A 100 1.92 -0.71 -11.41
N SER A 101 2.93 -0.50 -12.26
CA SER A 101 4.24 -1.13 -12.09
C SER A 101 4.93 -0.72 -10.79
N TYR A 102 4.75 0.54 -10.36
CA TYR A 102 5.26 1.04 -9.08
C TYR A 102 4.67 0.25 -7.90
N TRP A 103 3.34 0.11 -7.88
CA TRP A 103 2.62 -0.58 -6.79
C TRP A 103 2.96 -2.06 -6.76
N ARG A 104 2.98 -2.72 -7.93
CA ARG A 104 3.38 -4.13 -8.05
C ARG A 104 4.81 -4.36 -7.57
N GLN A 105 5.75 -3.50 -7.98
CA GLN A 105 7.15 -3.62 -7.58
C GLN A 105 7.30 -3.46 -6.06
N ARG A 106 6.64 -2.46 -5.46
CA ARG A 106 6.66 -2.23 -4.01
C ARG A 106 6.11 -3.43 -3.25
N LYS A 107 4.98 -3.99 -3.69
CA LYS A 107 4.40 -5.19 -3.08
C LYS A 107 5.34 -6.40 -3.23
N ALA A 108 5.89 -6.63 -4.42
CA ALA A 108 6.79 -7.74 -4.69
C ALA A 108 8.07 -7.69 -3.83
N THR A 109 8.63 -6.49 -3.61
CA THR A 109 9.77 -6.32 -2.70
C THR A 109 9.42 -6.72 -1.26
N LEU A 110 8.29 -6.23 -0.73
CA LEU A 110 7.85 -6.59 0.63
C LEU A 110 7.54 -8.09 0.76
N GLN A 111 6.93 -8.70 -0.27
CA GLN A 111 6.67 -10.13 -0.29
C GLN A 111 7.98 -10.92 -0.23
N LYS A 112 8.97 -10.55 -1.06
CA LYS A 112 10.27 -11.20 -1.05
C LYS A 112 10.98 -11.07 0.31
N GLU A 113 10.91 -9.89 0.94
CA GLU A 113 11.44 -9.69 2.28
C GLU A 113 10.74 -10.59 3.30
N LEU A 114 9.41 -10.71 3.23
CA LEU A 114 8.63 -11.59 4.11
C LEU A 114 9.04 -13.04 3.92
N ASP A 115 9.09 -13.52 2.67
CA ASP A 115 9.45 -14.90 2.33
C ASP A 115 10.85 -15.26 2.87
N GLN A 116 11.82 -14.34 2.77
CA GLN A 116 13.17 -14.53 3.32
C GLN A 116 13.18 -14.62 4.84
N VAL A 117 12.39 -13.77 5.53
CA VAL A 117 12.29 -13.81 6.99
C VAL A 117 11.62 -15.11 7.43
N GLU A 118 10.52 -15.51 6.78
CA GLU A 118 9.78 -16.74 7.08
C GLU A 118 10.62 -18.00 6.83
N GLN A 119 11.39 -18.04 5.74
CA GLN A 119 12.38 -19.10 5.51
C GLN A 119 13.38 -19.19 6.66
N GLY A 120 13.91 -18.05 7.13
CA GLY A 120 14.83 -18.04 8.25
C GLY A 120 14.19 -18.43 9.60
N ILE A 121 12.88 -18.22 9.78
CA ILE A 121 12.15 -18.75 10.95
C ILE A 121 12.08 -20.27 10.84
N LYS A 122 11.71 -20.80 9.66
CA LYS A 122 11.62 -22.23 9.41
C LYS A 122 12.96 -22.94 9.67
N GLU A 123 14.07 -22.38 9.21
CA GLU A 123 15.41 -22.94 9.47
C GLU A 123 15.75 -23.03 10.96
N ILE A 124 15.34 -22.02 11.75
CA ILE A 124 15.52 -22.03 13.21
C ILE A 124 14.60 -23.06 13.85
N ASP A 125 13.34 -23.15 13.42
CA ASP A 125 12.37 -24.11 13.94
C ASP A 125 12.83 -25.56 13.65
N ASP A 126 13.36 -25.82 12.46
CA ASP A 126 13.96 -27.10 12.09
C ASP A 126 15.20 -27.43 12.95
N PHE A 127 16.06 -26.44 13.22
CA PHE A 127 17.21 -26.61 14.12
C PHE A 127 16.76 -26.94 15.55
N LEU A 128 15.85 -26.14 16.11
CA LEU A 128 15.31 -26.34 17.45
C LEU A 128 14.64 -27.71 17.57
N GLY A 129 13.85 -28.12 16.57
CA GLY A 129 13.19 -29.43 16.55
C GLY A 129 14.18 -30.60 16.58
N ARG A 130 15.24 -30.55 15.76
CA ARG A 130 16.28 -31.60 15.72
C ARG A 130 17.11 -31.69 16.99
N HIS A 131 17.32 -30.56 17.67
CA HIS A 131 18.32 -30.45 18.73
C HIS A 131 17.73 -30.35 20.15
N HIS A 132 16.41 -30.31 20.29
CA HIS A 132 15.75 -30.11 21.59
C HIS A 132 16.12 -31.15 22.66
N ALA A 133 16.37 -32.41 22.27
CA ALA A 133 16.69 -33.50 23.20
C ALA A 133 18.19 -33.56 23.56
N THR A 134 19.06 -33.04 22.68
CA THR A 134 20.53 -33.10 22.83
C THR A 134 21.12 -31.89 23.55
N TYR A 135 20.45 -30.74 23.52
CA TYR A 135 20.97 -29.48 24.03
C TYR A 135 20.21 -29.02 25.27
N THR A 136 20.91 -28.36 26.19
CA THR A 136 20.26 -27.77 27.37
C THR A 136 19.44 -26.54 26.98
N LEU A 137 18.41 -26.22 27.77
CA LEU A 137 17.57 -25.03 27.56
C LEU A 137 18.39 -23.73 27.43
N GLN A 138 19.45 -23.58 28.23
CA GLN A 138 20.32 -22.41 28.20
C GLN A 138 21.10 -22.29 26.88
N SER A 139 21.56 -23.40 26.33
CA SER A 139 22.27 -23.41 25.03
C SER A 139 21.36 -23.11 23.83
N LEU A 140 20.05 -23.39 23.95
CA LEU A 140 19.05 -23.09 22.91
C LEU A 140 18.44 -21.68 23.02
N ALA A 141 18.63 -20.99 24.15
CA ALA A 141 18.05 -19.66 24.38
C ALA A 141 18.40 -18.63 23.28
N PRO A 142 19.65 -18.54 22.77
CA PRO A 142 19.95 -17.60 21.69
C PRO A 142 19.16 -17.86 20.40
N MET A 143 18.92 -19.12 20.06
CA MET A 143 18.14 -19.48 18.87
C MET A 143 16.66 -19.14 19.04
N LYS A 144 16.11 -19.35 20.24
CA LYS A 144 14.74 -18.92 20.58
C LYS A 144 14.58 -17.40 20.47
N ASN A 145 15.52 -16.63 21.02
CA ASN A 145 15.51 -15.17 20.91
C ASN A 145 15.58 -14.72 19.43
N LYS A 146 16.48 -15.33 18.65
CA LYS A 146 16.61 -15.04 17.21
C LYS A 146 15.33 -15.36 16.42
N ARG A 147 14.62 -16.43 16.79
CA ARG A 147 13.30 -16.77 16.24
C ARG A 147 12.28 -15.68 16.52
N GLU A 148 12.22 -15.21 17.78
CA GLU A 148 11.30 -14.14 18.18
C GLU A 148 11.60 -12.82 17.47
N GLU A 149 12.88 -12.46 17.30
CA GLU A 149 13.28 -11.29 16.54
C GLU A 149 12.82 -11.37 15.08
N LYS A 150 13.02 -12.52 14.42
CA LYS A 150 12.53 -12.73 13.07
C LYS A 150 10.99 -12.71 13.00
N ALA A 151 10.30 -13.24 14.00
CA ALA A 151 8.84 -13.17 14.06
C ALA A 151 8.35 -11.71 14.12
N LYS A 152 8.98 -10.87 14.95
CA LYS A 152 8.71 -9.42 15.00
C LYS A 152 9.00 -8.73 13.65
N GLN A 153 10.08 -9.14 12.96
CA GLN A 153 10.37 -8.63 11.62
C GLN A 153 9.29 -9.00 10.60
N ALA A 154 8.81 -10.25 10.63
CA ALA A 154 7.72 -10.70 9.75
C ALA A 154 6.43 -9.90 10.00
N GLU A 155 6.08 -9.67 11.27
CA GLU A 155 4.94 -8.82 11.65
C GLU A 155 5.10 -7.38 11.14
N ALA A 156 6.29 -6.79 11.29
CA ALA A 156 6.59 -5.46 10.78
C ALA A 156 6.46 -5.38 9.25
N ILE A 157 6.89 -6.40 8.50
CA ILE A 157 6.74 -6.44 7.04
C ILE A 157 5.27 -6.57 6.65
N ARG A 158 4.50 -7.44 7.33
CA ARG A 158 3.05 -7.56 7.11
C ARG A 158 2.32 -6.26 7.39
N GLN A 159 2.75 -5.51 8.40
CA GLN A 159 2.22 -4.18 8.68
C GLN A 159 2.54 -3.19 7.56
N LYS A 160 3.79 -3.17 7.04
CA LYS A 160 4.15 -2.36 5.87
C LYS A 160 3.34 -2.73 4.62
N MET A 161 2.99 -3.99 4.43
CA MET A 161 2.12 -4.41 3.32
C MET A 161 0.70 -3.83 3.46
N LYS A 162 0.13 -3.85 4.67
CA LYS A 162 -1.17 -3.19 4.94
C LYS A 162 -1.09 -1.67 4.73
N GLU A 163 0.00 -1.05 5.17
CA GLU A 163 0.25 0.38 4.94
C GLU A 163 0.35 0.70 3.45
N LEU A 164 0.99 -0.17 2.65
CA LEU A 164 1.05 -0.03 1.19
C LEU A 164 -0.34 -0.13 0.56
N GLU A 165 -1.19 -1.04 1.02
CA GLU A 165 -2.58 -1.18 0.55
C GLU A 165 -3.42 0.06 0.89
N ASP A 166 -3.26 0.58 2.11
CA ASP A 166 -3.93 1.81 2.53
C ASP A 166 -3.41 3.04 1.76
N GLU A 167 -2.10 3.11 1.50
CA GLU A 167 -1.48 4.15 0.69
C GLU A 167 -2.02 4.12 -0.75
N ALA A 168 -2.08 2.94 -1.36
CA ALA A 168 -2.67 2.74 -2.68
C ALA A 168 -4.14 3.16 -2.72
N ARG A 169 -4.93 2.77 -1.72
CA ARG A 169 -6.34 3.16 -1.61
C ARG A 169 -6.50 4.68 -1.51
N ARG A 170 -5.66 5.35 -0.71
CA ARG A 170 -5.66 6.82 -0.58
C ARG A 170 -5.23 7.51 -1.87
N ALA A 171 -4.29 6.92 -2.60
CA ALA A 171 -3.83 7.42 -3.89
C ALA A 171 -4.85 7.20 -5.02
N GLY A 172 -5.90 6.41 -4.81
CA GLY A 172 -6.88 6.05 -5.84
C GLY A 172 -6.40 4.95 -6.78
N ALA A 173 -5.34 4.22 -6.40
CA ALA A 173 -4.89 3.05 -7.15
C ALA A 173 -5.94 1.92 -7.06
N PRO A 174 -6.33 1.32 -8.19
CA PRO A 174 -7.22 0.16 -8.20
C PRO A 174 -6.68 -1.01 -7.34
N PRO A 175 -7.53 -1.72 -6.59
CA PRO A 175 -7.10 -2.87 -5.78
C PRO A 175 -6.49 -4.00 -6.61
N ALA A 176 -6.80 -4.06 -7.92
CA ALA A 176 -6.21 -5.03 -8.85
C ALA A 176 -4.70 -4.84 -9.06
N TRP A 177 -4.17 -3.63 -8.85
CA TRP A 177 -2.73 -3.34 -9.01
C TRP A 177 -1.87 -3.94 -7.90
N LEU A 178 -2.48 -4.26 -6.75
CA LEU A 178 -1.82 -4.89 -5.61
C LEU A 178 -2.21 -6.37 -5.47
N ARG A 179 -2.73 -7.04 -6.50
CA ARG A 179 -2.94 -8.50 -6.44
C ARG A 179 -1.65 -9.25 -6.71
#